data_AF-A0A7S4HZJ3-F1
#
_entry.id   AF-A0A7S4HZJ3-F1
#
_cell.length_a   1.000
_cell.length_b   1.000
_cell.length_c   1.000
_cell.angle_alpha   90.00
_cell.angle_beta   90.00
_cell.angle_gamma   90.00
#
_symmetry.space_group_name_H-M   'P 1'
#
loop_
_entity.id
_entity.type
_entity.pdbx_description
1 polymer ?
#
loop_
_entity_poly.entity_id
_entity_poly.type
_entity_poly.pdbx_seq_one_letter_code
_entity_poly.pdbx_strand_id
1 'polypeptide(L)'
;MPYWDRSKRHVRRHILYKNKLSKHRRRKRILQSMQIHRNRGVFGVVTDFQIHARIAVLSKNFSPADNRKVPQLKYQYVRKLVDDYPEFTFSLNGGLNSIVDAKRELEMCENLKGVMIGRGWAANPWSFSMADDILYDGQSSHENKPKNRLEILEEYGKHADAEELLWDPVKIRRFIVKAATPLFAGEPNGKKYRIALDSIAGMPKKLLQQSKSLEGQLP
;
A
#
# COMPACT_ATOMS: atom_id res chain seq x y z
N MET A 1 48.81 11.19 -40.96
CA MET A 1 49.25 10.02 -40.16
C MET A 1 48.04 9.45 -39.44
N PRO A 2 47.66 8.19 -39.71
CA PRO A 2 46.38 7.59 -39.35
C PRO A 2 46.50 6.55 -38.22
N TYR A 3 45.38 6.16 -37.61
CA TYR A 3 45.08 4.73 -37.46
C TYR A 3 43.56 4.49 -37.38
N TRP A 4 43.10 3.63 -38.28
CA TRP A 4 41.78 3.04 -38.33
C TRP A 4 41.76 1.78 -37.45
N ASP A 5 40.65 1.49 -36.78
CA ASP A 5 40.12 0.11 -36.82
C ASP A 5 38.58 0.13 -36.76
N ARG A 6 37.98 -0.40 -37.84
CA ARG A 6 36.59 -0.85 -37.91
C ARG A 6 36.59 -2.36 -37.68
N SER A 7 35.95 -2.81 -36.61
CA SER A 7 35.28 -4.11 -36.68
C SER A 7 34.04 -4.20 -35.78
N LYS A 8 32.88 -4.30 -36.47
CA LYS A 8 31.79 -5.27 -36.22
C LYS A 8 31.08 -5.15 -34.85
N ARG A 9 29.79 -4.84 -34.72
CA ARG A 9 28.62 -5.35 -35.45
C ARG A 9 27.36 -4.60 -35.00
N HIS A 10 26.36 -4.62 -35.88
CA HIS A 10 24.95 -4.24 -35.72
C HIS A 10 24.37 -4.51 -34.31
N VAL A 11 23.33 -3.79 -33.83
CA VAL A 11 21.93 -4.03 -34.23
C VAL A 11 21.02 -2.87 -33.78
N ARG A 12 20.34 -2.26 -34.75
CA ARG A 12 19.01 -1.62 -34.59
C ARG A 12 17.98 -2.72 -34.36
N ARG A 13 17.17 -2.65 -33.28
CA ARG A 13 15.81 -3.24 -33.23
C ARG A 13 14.90 -2.38 -32.36
N HIS A 14 14.25 -1.39 -32.96
CA HIS A 14 12.77 -1.37 -33.04
C HIS A 14 12.14 -2.73 -32.71
N ILE A 15 11.34 -2.79 -31.65
CA ILE A 15 10.39 -3.88 -31.42
C ILE A 15 8.99 -3.28 -31.46
N LEU A 16 8.46 -3.23 -32.69
CA LEU A 16 7.05 -3.23 -32.97
C LEU A 16 6.44 -4.52 -32.41
N TYR A 17 5.53 -4.41 -31.45
CA TYR A 17 4.69 -5.55 -31.05
C TYR A 17 3.48 -5.64 -31.99
N LYS A 18 3.64 -6.40 -33.08
CA LYS A 18 2.51 -7.01 -33.79
C LYS A 18 2.69 -8.53 -33.92
N ASN A 19 1.67 -9.21 -33.40
CA ASN A 19 1.09 -10.49 -33.81
C ASN A 19 1.69 -11.86 -33.41
N LYS A 20 0.73 -12.68 -32.92
CA LYS A 20 0.57 -14.14 -33.06
C LYS A 20 1.70 -15.03 -32.52
N LEU A 21 1.63 -15.36 -31.23
CA LEU A 21 2.24 -16.58 -30.69
C LEU A 21 1.20 -17.38 -29.90
N SER A 22 1.15 -18.69 -30.15
CA SER A 22 0.16 -19.61 -29.58
C SER A 22 0.25 -19.67 -28.05
N LYS A 23 -0.92 -19.88 -27.39
CA LYS A 23 -1.08 -19.95 -25.92
C LYS A 23 -0.02 -20.80 -25.21
N HIS A 24 0.48 -21.85 -25.86
CA HIS A 24 1.43 -22.80 -25.28
C HIS A 24 2.85 -22.23 -25.07
N ARG A 25 3.32 -21.32 -25.93
CA ARG A 25 4.67 -20.72 -25.80
C ARG A 25 4.77 -19.62 -24.74
N ARG A 26 3.63 -19.03 -24.32
CA ARG A 26 3.59 -18.03 -23.23
C ARG A 26 3.85 -18.67 -21.86
N ARG A 27 3.29 -19.86 -21.61
CA ARG A 27 3.49 -20.60 -20.34
C ARG A 27 4.97 -20.90 -20.07
N LYS A 28 5.72 -21.37 -21.07
CA LYS A 28 7.14 -21.75 -20.91
C LYS A 28 8.06 -20.59 -20.53
N ARG A 29 7.74 -19.35 -20.93
CA ARG A 29 8.68 -18.22 -20.78
C ARG A 29 8.56 -17.48 -19.44
N ILE A 30 7.39 -17.52 -18.79
CA ILE A 30 7.23 -17.09 -17.39
C ILE A 30 7.85 -18.16 -16.47
N LEU A 31 7.65 -19.45 -16.80
CA LEU A 31 8.26 -20.57 -16.07
C LEU A 31 9.79 -20.62 -16.19
N GLN A 32 10.40 -20.15 -17.29
CA GLN A 32 11.87 -20.13 -17.41
C GLN A 32 12.57 -19.01 -16.62
N SER A 33 11.86 -17.94 -16.25
CA SER A 33 12.37 -16.94 -15.29
C SER A 33 12.10 -17.29 -13.83
N MET A 34 11.35 -18.36 -13.58
CA MET A 34 11.01 -18.89 -12.26
C MET A 34 11.44 -20.36 -12.22
N GLN A 35 12.74 -20.63 -12.02
CA GLN A 35 13.22 -21.96 -11.66
C GLN A 35 12.64 -22.34 -10.29
N ILE A 36 11.40 -22.84 -10.30
CA ILE A 36 10.72 -23.39 -9.13
C ILE A 36 11.28 -24.79 -8.94
N HIS A 37 12.25 -24.91 -8.03
CA HIS A 37 12.73 -26.20 -7.57
C HIS A 37 11.62 -26.91 -6.80
N ARG A 38 11.07 -27.98 -7.39
CA ARG A 38 10.28 -28.98 -6.68
C ARG A 38 11.20 -29.74 -5.73
N ASN A 39 11.25 -29.38 -4.45
CA ASN A 39 11.19 -30.31 -3.31
C ASN A 39 11.41 -29.62 -1.96
N ARG A 40 10.51 -29.95 -1.02
CA ARG A 40 10.72 -30.20 0.42
C ARG A 40 11.56 -29.16 1.18
N GLY A 41 10.85 -28.28 1.89
CA GLY A 41 11.29 -27.52 3.08
C GLY A 41 12.74 -27.08 3.15
N VAL A 42 13.09 -25.91 2.59
CA VAL A 42 14.39 -25.25 2.80
C VAL A 42 14.23 -23.73 2.66
N PHE A 43 14.92 -22.98 3.53
CA PHE A 43 15.02 -21.51 3.61
C PHE A 43 15.11 -20.81 2.23
N GLY A 44 14.21 -19.85 1.98
CA GLY A 44 14.33 -18.87 0.88
C GLY A 44 13.34 -18.99 -0.28
N VAL A 45 12.40 -19.94 -0.28
CA VAL A 45 11.37 -20.03 -1.32
C VAL A 45 10.18 -19.12 -0.98
N VAL A 46 9.85 -18.20 -1.90
CA VAL A 46 8.65 -17.33 -1.78
C VAL A 46 7.42 -18.12 -2.20
N THR A 47 6.45 -18.27 -1.30
CA THR A 47 5.17 -18.95 -1.53
C THR A 47 3.97 -18.01 -1.58
N ASP A 48 4.13 -16.78 -1.10
CA ASP A 48 3.05 -15.81 -0.90
C ASP A 48 3.30 -14.56 -1.74
N PHE A 49 2.35 -14.25 -2.61
CA PHE A 49 2.49 -13.20 -3.62
C PHE A 49 1.38 -12.16 -3.49
N GLN A 50 1.77 -10.93 -3.15
CA GLN A 50 0.86 -9.77 -3.16
C GLN A 50 1.02 -9.04 -4.50
N ILE A 51 0.02 -9.16 -5.37
CA ILE A 51 0.12 -8.67 -6.74
C ILE A 51 -0.67 -7.37 -6.89
N HIS A 52 0.05 -6.25 -7.05
CA HIS A 52 -0.59 -5.05 -7.56
C HIS A 52 -0.97 -5.29 -9.03
N ALA A 53 -2.27 -5.27 -9.34
CA ALA A 53 -2.79 -5.64 -10.66
C ALA A 53 -2.58 -4.56 -11.73
N ARG A 54 -1.51 -3.78 -11.62
CA ARG A 54 -1.13 -2.72 -12.54
C ARG A 54 0.37 -2.79 -12.79
N ILE A 55 0.77 -2.55 -14.03
CA ILE A 55 2.18 -2.41 -14.35
C ILE A 55 2.73 -1.07 -13.83
N ALA A 56 4.01 -1.06 -13.49
CA ALA A 56 4.76 0.17 -13.30
C ALA A 56 5.41 0.58 -14.63
N VAL A 57 5.09 1.78 -15.10
CA VAL A 57 5.73 2.40 -16.25
C VAL A 57 6.89 3.26 -15.72
N LEU A 58 8.11 2.94 -16.14
CA LEU A 58 9.36 3.54 -15.64
C LEU A 58 9.92 4.62 -16.58
N SER A 59 9.11 5.15 -17.49
CA SER A 59 9.53 6.24 -18.38
C SER A 59 9.61 7.57 -17.62
N LYS A 60 10.54 8.45 -18.01
CA LYS A 60 10.72 9.78 -17.41
C LYS A 60 9.43 10.63 -17.36
N ASN A 61 8.50 10.40 -18.27
CA ASN A 61 7.22 11.14 -18.36
C ASN A 61 6.10 10.50 -17.54
N PHE A 62 6.40 9.61 -16.59
CA PHE A 62 5.40 8.90 -15.78
C PHE A 62 5.74 9.00 -14.30
N SER A 63 4.94 9.75 -13.56
CA SER A 63 5.15 9.92 -12.12
C SER A 63 4.65 8.69 -11.32
N PRO A 64 5.05 8.55 -10.04
CA PRO A 64 4.42 7.60 -9.12
C PRO A 64 2.91 7.82 -8.95
N ALA A 65 2.41 9.04 -9.16
CA ALA A 65 0.97 9.32 -9.16
C ALA A 65 0.29 8.78 -10.42
N ASP A 66 0.94 8.91 -11.59
CA ASP A 66 0.43 8.39 -12.86
C ASP A 66 0.39 6.87 -12.86
N ASN A 67 1.42 6.22 -12.29
CA ASN A 67 1.44 4.78 -12.02
C ASN A 67 0.30 4.29 -11.12
N ARG A 68 -0.41 5.20 -10.44
CA ARG A 68 -1.59 4.89 -9.64
C ARG A 68 -2.92 5.21 -10.33
N LYS A 69 -2.92 5.82 -11.52
CA LYS A 69 -4.14 6.27 -12.20
C LYS A 69 -4.23 5.79 -13.65
N VAL A 70 -3.15 5.87 -14.39
CA VAL A 70 -3.16 5.80 -15.86
C VAL A 70 -3.20 4.37 -16.41
N PRO A 71 -2.30 3.43 -16.03
CA PRO A 71 -2.41 2.08 -16.56
C PRO A 71 -3.68 1.42 -16.03
N GLN A 72 -4.35 0.61 -16.85
CA GLN A 72 -5.56 -0.07 -16.40
C GLN A 72 -5.23 -1.20 -15.42
N LEU A 73 -6.14 -1.48 -14.49
CA LEU A 73 -6.08 -2.66 -13.64
C LEU A 73 -6.35 -3.92 -14.47
N LYS A 74 -5.66 -5.01 -14.14
CA LYS A 74 -5.72 -6.30 -14.84
C LYS A 74 -5.95 -7.45 -13.86
N TYR A 75 -7.04 -7.39 -13.11
CA TYR A 75 -7.40 -8.39 -12.07
C TYR A 75 -7.48 -9.82 -12.64
N GLN A 76 -7.91 -9.97 -13.89
CA GLN A 76 -7.97 -11.25 -14.58
C GLN A 76 -6.62 -11.98 -14.66
N TYR A 77 -5.50 -11.25 -14.64
CA TYR A 77 -4.18 -11.89 -14.61
C TYR A 77 -3.85 -12.44 -13.23
N VAL A 78 -4.28 -11.78 -12.16
CA VAL A 78 -4.11 -12.28 -10.79
C VAL A 78 -4.95 -13.54 -10.59
N ARG A 79 -6.22 -13.53 -11.01
CA ARG A 79 -7.09 -14.72 -10.96
C ARG A 79 -6.51 -15.89 -11.77
N LYS A 80 -5.95 -15.58 -12.96
CA LYS A 80 -5.26 -16.60 -13.74
C LYS A 80 -4.02 -17.17 -13.05
N LEU A 81 -3.28 -16.37 -12.28
CA LEU A 81 -2.15 -16.87 -11.49
C LEU A 81 -2.61 -17.81 -10.37
N VAL A 82 -3.71 -17.46 -9.69
CA VAL A 82 -4.36 -18.33 -8.70
C VAL A 82 -4.70 -19.68 -9.32
N ASP A 83 -5.30 -19.70 -10.53
CA ASP A 83 -5.67 -20.94 -11.20
C ASP A 83 -4.46 -21.75 -11.73
N ASP A 84 -3.45 -21.05 -12.28
CA ASP A 84 -2.29 -21.71 -12.92
C ASP A 84 -1.28 -22.24 -11.88
N TYR A 85 -1.30 -21.75 -10.64
CA TYR A 85 -0.32 -22.08 -9.58
C TYR A 85 -0.98 -22.30 -8.20
N PRO A 86 -1.79 -23.36 -8.04
CA PRO A 86 -2.50 -23.64 -6.78
C PRO A 86 -1.58 -23.95 -5.60
N GLU A 87 -0.30 -24.26 -5.82
CA GLU A 87 0.70 -24.43 -4.76
C GLU A 87 1.14 -23.11 -4.10
N PHE A 88 0.77 -21.95 -4.68
CA PHE A 88 1.12 -20.64 -4.16
C PHE A 88 -0.09 -19.85 -3.68
N THR A 89 0.18 -18.97 -2.73
CA THR A 89 -0.80 -18.03 -2.20
C THR A 89 -0.73 -16.73 -2.98
N PHE A 90 -1.88 -16.23 -3.44
CA PHE A 90 -1.96 -14.91 -4.07
C PHE A 90 -2.96 -14.01 -3.35
N SER A 91 -2.58 -12.74 -3.21
CA SER A 91 -3.45 -11.66 -2.76
C SER A 91 -3.52 -10.55 -3.80
N LEU A 92 -4.73 -10.06 -4.06
CA LEU A 92 -4.99 -9.03 -5.05
C LEU A 92 -4.80 -7.63 -4.46
N ASN A 93 -4.08 -6.76 -5.15
CA ASN A 93 -3.92 -5.36 -4.77
C ASN A 93 -4.20 -4.39 -5.93
N GLY A 94 -4.62 -3.18 -5.55
CA GLY A 94 -4.61 -2.00 -6.41
C GLY A 94 -5.99 -1.63 -6.91
N GLY A 95 -6.49 -0.44 -6.53
CA GLY A 95 -7.76 0.10 -7.03
C GLY A 95 -9.01 -0.28 -6.23
N LEU A 96 -8.88 -1.16 -5.23
CA LEU A 96 -9.91 -1.44 -4.24
C LEU A 96 -10.00 -0.29 -3.24
N ASN A 97 -11.20 0.25 -3.01
CA ASN A 97 -11.39 1.43 -2.16
C ASN A 97 -12.33 1.20 -0.97
N SER A 98 -12.99 0.03 -0.88
CA SER A 98 -14.01 -0.25 0.14
C SER A 98 -13.99 -1.72 0.59
N ILE A 99 -14.62 -2.02 1.73
CA ILE A 99 -14.85 -3.41 2.16
C ILE A 99 -15.68 -4.17 1.11
N VAL A 100 -16.65 -3.49 0.48
CA VAL A 100 -17.50 -4.08 -0.57
C VAL A 100 -16.67 -4.53 -1.78
N ASP A 101 -15.69 -3.71 -2.20
CA ASP A 101 -14.75 -4.11 -3.26
C ASP A 101 -13.94 -5.34 -2.84
N ALA A 102 -13.46 -5.37 -1.60
CA ALA A 102 -12.72 -6.51 -1.06
C ALA A 102 -13.56 -7.80 -1.08
N LYS A 103 -14.77 -7.75 -0.51
CA LYS A 103 -15.70 -8.88 -0.46
C LYS A 103 -16.01 -9.41 -1.85
N ARG A 104 -16.35 -8.52 -2.79
CA ARG A 104 -16.62 -8.89 -4.19
C ARG A 104 -15.45 -9.66 -4.80
N GLU A 105 -14.22 -9.18 -4.64
CA GLU A 105 -13.07 -9.85 -5.28
C GLU A 105 -12.75 -11.21 -4.63
N LEU A 106 -12.95 -11.35 -3.33
CA LEU A 106 -12.81 -12.64 -2.62
C LEU A 106 -13.87 -13.65 -3.09
N GLU A 107 -15.12 -13.22 -3.25
CA GLU A 107 -16.22 -14.06 -3.75
C GLU A 107 -16.04 -14.45 -5.23
N MET A 108 -15.47 -13.56 -6.05
CA MET A 108 -15.26 -13.81 -7.48
C MET A 108 -14.14 -14.82 -7.78
N CYS A 109 -13.30 -15.18 -6.81
CA CYS A 109 -12.15 -16.05 -7.02
C CYS A 109 -11.88 -16.90 -5.77
N GLU A 110 -12.46 -18.11 -5.74
CA GLU A 110 -12.46 -19.03 -4.60
C GLU A 110 -11.09 -19.27 -3.96
N ASN A 111 -10.03 -19.37 -4.78
CA ASN A 111 -8.67 -19.65 -4.30
C ASN A 111 -7.81 -18.39 -4.06
N LEU A 112 -8.38 -17.19 -4.22
CA LEU A 112 -7.69 -15.95 -3.86
C LEU A 112 -7.64 -15.84 -2.34
N LYS A 113 -6.43 -15.78 -1.76
CA LYS A 113 -6.27 -15.80 -0.30
C LYS A 113 -6.53 -14.47 0.37
N GLY A 114 -6.48 -13.37 -0.38
CA GLY A 114 -6.65 -12.07 0.22
C GLY A 114 -6.72 -10.92 -0.77
N VAL A 115 -7.02 -9.77 -0.21
CA VAL A 115 -7.02 -8.48 -0.89
C VAL A 115 -6.27 -7.47 -0.04
N MET A 116 -5.48 -6.61 -0.67
CA MET A 116 -4.80 -5.52 0.02
C MET A 116 -5.42 -4.19 -0.42
N ILE A 117 -5.88 -3.42 0.56
CA ILE A 117 -6.41 -2.07 0.38
C ILE A 117 -5.40 -1.07 0.92
N GLY A 118 -4.90 -0.21 0.03
CA GLY A 118 -3.97 0.87 0.41
C GLY A 118 -4.67 2.20 0.58
N ARG A 119 -4.87 2.91 -0.53
CA ARG A 119 -5.38 4.30 -0.50
C ARG A 119 -6.80 4.44 0.04
N GLY A 120 -7.67 3.45 -0.18
CA GLY A 120 -9.02 3.46 0.39
C GLY A 120 -8.96 3.55 1.92
N TRP A 121 -8.22 2.66 2.55
CA TRP A 121 -7.96 2.66 4.00
C TRP A 121 -7.34 3.98 4.46
N ALA A 122 -6.26 4.43 3.82
CA ALA A 122 -5.58 5.66 4.22
C ALA A 122 -6.45 6.93 4.08
N ALA A 123 -7.43 6.93 3.18
CA ALA A 123 -8.31 8.07 2.96
C ALA A 123 -9.48 8.11 3.96
N ASN A 124 -10.01 6.96 4.36
CA ASN A 124 -11.14 6.85 5.27
C ASN A 124 -11.06 5.54 6.08
N PRO A 125 -10.22 5.46 7.13
CA PRO A 125 -10.04 4.23 7.88
C PRO A 125 -11.33 3.77 8.57
N TRP A 126 -12.19 4.71 9.01
CA TRP A 126 -13.44 4.34 9.65
C TRP A 126 -14.42 3.60 8.73
N SER A 127 -14.35 3.79 7.40
CA SER A 127 -15.19 2.99 6.48
C SER A 127 -14.85 1.49 6.49
N PHE A 128 -13.83 1.09 7.24
CA PHE A 128 -13.40 -0.28 7.41
C PHE A 128 -13.71 -0.84 8.82
N SER A 129 -14.41 -0.12 9.68
CA SER A 129 -14.73 -0.55 11.05
C SER A 129 -15.59 -1.82 11.15
N MET A 130 -16.28 -2.18 10.06
CA MET A 130 -17.07 -3.40 9.93
C MET A 130 -16.36 -4.51 9.13
N ALA A 131 -15.05 -4.39 8.87
CA ALA A 131 -14.33 -5.37 8.07
C ALA A 131 -14.45 -6.78 8.67
N ASP A 132 -14.33 -6.90 9.99
CA ASP A 132 -14.39 -8.19 10.67
C ASP A 132 -15.76 -8.86 10.51
N ASP A 133 -16.85 -8.12 10.73
CA ASP A 133 -18.21 -8.68 10.58
C ASP A 133 -18.48 -9.08 9.12
N ILE A 134 -18.08 -8.25 8.16
CA ILE A 134 -18.46 -8.40 6.75
C ILE A 134 -17.63 -9.47 6.04
N LEU A 135 -16.35 -9.62 6.40
CA LEU A 135 -15.39 -10.51 5.73
C LEU A 135 -15.17 -11.84 6.45
N TYR A 136 -15.42 -11.90 7.77
CA TYR A 136 -15.17 -13.09 8.58
C TYR A 136 -16.41 -13.55 9.36
N ASP A 137 -17.61 -13.22 8.87
CA ASP A 137 -18.91 -13.64 9.40
C ASP A 137 -19.06 -13.44 10.92
N GLY A 138 -18.47 -12.37 11.46
CA GLY A 138 -18.56 -12.05 12.89
C GLY A 138 -17.83 -13.02 13.82
N GLN A 139 -16.89 -13.83 13.32
CA GLN A 139 -16.07 -14.71 14.17
C GLN A 139 -15.07 -13.94 15.06
N SER A 140 -14.92 -12.63 14.86
CA SER A 140 -14.14 -11.76 15.73
C SER A 140 -14.86 -11.54 17.07
N SER A 141 -14.14 -11.65 18.19
CA SER A 141 -14.71 -11.30 19.50
C SER A 141 -15.15 -9.83 19.52
N HIS A 142 -16.42 -9.59 19.83
CA HIS A 142 -16.97 -8.24 19.92
C HIS A 142 -16.45 -7.43 21.12
N GLU A 143 -15.75 -8.07 22.05
CA GLU A 143 -15.30 -7.47 23.32
C GLU A 143 -14.39 -6.24 23.13
N ASN A 144 -13.60 -6.22 22.05
CA ASN A 144 -12.64 -5.13 21.78
C ASN A 144 -13.00 -4.26 20.57
N LYS A 145 -14.25 -4.35 20.08
CA LYS A 145 -14.67 -3.56 18.92
C LYS A 145 -15.00 -2.12 19.33
N PRO A 146 -14.36 -1.11 18.71
CA PRO A 146 -14.68 0.28 19.01
C PRO A 146 -16.10 0.59 18.55
N LYS A 147 -16.92 1.19 19.43
CA LYS A 147 -18.32 1.50 19.14
C LYS A 147 -18.46 2.74 18.27
N ASN A 148 -17.50 3.66 18.38
CA ASN A 148 -17.51 4.93 17.68
C ASN A 148 -16.08 5.46 17.46
N ARG A 149 -15.95 6.50 16.63
CA ARG A 149 -14.65 7.12 16.31
C ARG A 149 -13.97 7.78 17.50
N LEU A 150 -14.74 8.25 18.49
CA LEU A 150 -14.19 8.94 19.67
C LEU A 150 -13.45 7.95 20.56
N GLU A 151 -14.00 6.76 20.80
CA GLU A 151 -13.31 5.70 21.55
C GLU A 151 -11.96 5.33 20.91
N ILE A 152 -11.89 5.21 19.57
CA ILE A 152 -10.62 5.00 18.87
C ILE A 152 -9.66 6.17 19.10
N LEU A 153 -10.17 7.41 18.99
CA LEU A 153 -9.34 8.60 19.13
C LEU A 153 -8.77 8.73 20.56
N GLU A 154 -9.55 8.39 21.57
CA GLU A 154 -9.14 8.40 22.98
C GLU A 154 -8.06 7.36 23.25
N GLU A 155 -8.27 6.10 22.82
CA GLU A 155 -7.26 5.05 22.97
C GLU A 155 -5.98 5.36 22.17
N TYR A 156 -6.13 5.89 20.95
CA TYR A 156 -4.99 6.33 20.15
C TYR A 156 -4.26 7.52 20.80
N GLY A 157 -4.98 8.40 21.50
CA GLY A 157 -4.41 9.49 22.29
C GLY A 157 -3.52 8.98 23.42
N LYS A 158 -3.97 7.95 24.17
CA LYS A 158 -3.14 7.31 25.21
C LYS A 158 -1.86 6.71 24.62
N HIS A 159 -1.97 6.06 23.45
CA HIS A 159 -0.81 5.54 22.73
C HIS A 159 0.12 6.67 22.26
N ALA A 160 -0.44 7.77 21.73
CA ALA A 160 0.32 8.95 21.31
C ALA A 160 1.15 9.55 22.45
N ASP A 161 0.54 9.70 23.63
CA ASP A 161 1.21 10.21 24.83
C ASP A 161 2.35 9.28 25.25
N ALA A 162 2.13 7.96 25.22
CA ALA A 162 3.15 6.97 25.55
C ALA A 162 4.34 7.01 24.57
N GLU A 163 4.09 7.16 23.27
CA GLU A 163 5.16 7.30 22.26
C GLU A 163 6.00 8.57 22.46
N GLU A 164 5.39 9.67 22.91
CA GLU A 164 6.12 10.91 23.18
C GLU A 164 6.97 10.88 24.46
N LEU A 165 6.74 9.89 25.34
CA LEU A 165 7.68 9.61 26.45
C LEU A 165 8.94 8.89 25.96
N LEU A 166 8.86 8.17 24.84
CA LEU A 166 9.95 7.37 24.29
C LEU A 166 10.78 8.11 23.23
N TRP A 167 10.16 9.06 22.53
CA TRP A 167 10.75 9.73 21.38
C TRP A 167 10.67 11.25 21.49
N ASP A 168 11.63 11.95 20.86
CA ASP A 168 11.63 13.40 20.74
C ASP A 168 10.29 13.91 20.16
N PRO A 169 9.48 14.68 20.93
CA PRO A 169 8.18 15.17 20.49
C PRO A 169 8.24 16.04 19.23
N VAL A 170 9.36 16.73 18.97
CA VAL A 170 9.54 17.54 17.75
C VAL A 170 9.61 16.65 16.50
N LYS A 171 10.09 15.42 16.65
CA LYS A 171 10.18 14.44 15.56
C LYS A 171 8.92 13.62 15.43
N ILE A 172 8.42 13.04 16.53
CA ILE A 172 7.40 11.98 16.45
C ILE A 172 5.97 12.52 16.34
N ARG A 173 5.63 13.64 17.01
CA ARG A 173 4.24 14.10 17.16
C ARG A 173 3.51 14.24 15.83
N ARG A 174 4.20 14.78 14.81
CA ARG A 174 3.62 14.97 13.48
C ARG A 174 3.28 13.65 12.78
N PHE A 175 4.06 12.58 12.99
CA PHE A 175 3.76 11.28 12.40
C PHE A 175 2.53 10.63 13.04
N ILE A 176 2.46 10.67 14.38
CA ILE A 176 1.33 10.14 15.16
C ILE A 176 0.04 10.88 14.80
N VAL A 177 0.04 12.21 14.86
CA VAL A 177 -1.14 13.01 14.53
C VAL A 177 -1.60 12.81 13.08
N LYS A 178 -0.66 12.65 12.14
CA LYS A 178 -0.98 12.38 10.73
C LYS A 178 -1.76 11.07 10.54
N ALA A 179 -1.50 10.05 11.36
CA ALA A 179 -2.21 8.77 11.28
C ALA A 179 -3.67 8.90 11.73
N ALA A 180 -3.98 9.74 12.72
CA ALA A 180 -5.35 10.00 13.18
C ALA A 180 -6.14 10.95 12.27
N THR A 181 -5.45 11.78 11.48
CA THR A 181 -6.05 12.82 10.63
C THR A 181 -7.25 12.38 9.75
N PRO A 182 -7.25 11.19 9.09
CA PRO A 182 -8.38 10.76 8.27
C PRO A 182 -9.52 10.09 9.06
N LEU A 183 -9.44 9.93 10.38
CA LEU A 183 -10.43 9.19 11.17
C LEU A 183 -11.88 9.72 11.00
N PHE A 184 -12.04 11.03 10.88
CA PHE A 184 -13.32 11.72 10.66
C PHE A 184 -13.50 12.18 9.19
N ALA A 185 -12.89 11.47 8.24
CA ALA A 185 -13.09 11.75 6.82
C ALA A 185 -14.57 11.63 6.42
N GLY A 186 -15.09 12.64 5.71
CA GLY A 186 -16.48 12.69 5.25
C GLY A 186 -17.50 13.14 6.31
N GLU A 187 -17.10 13.30 7.57
CA GLU A 187 -18.00 13.70 8.64
C GLU A 187 -18.24 15.23 8.67
N PRO A 188 -19.41 15.70 9.15
CA PRO A 188 -19.62 17.10 9.49
C PRO A 188 -18.51 17.61 10.43
N ASN A 189 -18.07 18.85 10.23
CA ASN A 189 -16.95 19.45 10.95
C ASN A 189 -15.57 18.75 10.79
N GLY A 190 -15.42 17.75 9.92
CA GLY A 190 -14.13 17.07 9.69
C GLY A 190 -12.98 18.01 9.27
N LYS A 191 -13.28 19.16 8.65
CA LYS A 191 -12.27 20.22 8.39
C LYS A 191 -11.76 20.85 9.69
N LYS A 192 -12.66 21.18 10.63
CA LYS A 192 -12.28 21.76 11.93
C LYS A 192 -11.42 20.78 12.73
N TYR A 193 -11.80 19.50 12.73
CA TYR A 193 -11.01 18.42 13.32
C TYR A 193 -9.56 18.39 12.79
N ARG A 194 -9.39 18.38 11.45
CA ARG A 194 -8.04 18.36 10.85
C ARG A 194 -7.22 19.59 11.18
N ILE A 195 -7.84 20.77 11.23
CA ILE A 195 -7.15 22.02 11.61
C ILE A 195 -6.68 21.95 13.07
N ALA A 196 -7.52 21.46 13.97
CA ALA A 196 -7.16 21.29 15.37
C ALA A 196 -5.96 20.32 15.53
N LEU A 197 -6.00 19.18 14.84
CA LEU A 197 -4.89 18.23 14.83
C LEU A 197 -3.60 18.82 14.25
N ASP A 198 -3.65 19.52 13.12
CA ASP A 198 -2.45 20.13 12.53
C ASP A 198 -1.83 21.19 13.47
N SER A 199 -2.67 21.94 14.21
CA SER A 199 -2.19 22.85 15.26
C SER A 199 -1.44 22.11 16.36
N ILE A 200 -2.01 21.00 16.88
CA ILE A 200 -1.39 20.14 17.90
C ILE A 200 -0.05 19.57 17.39
N ALA A 201 -0.01 19.09 16.14
CA ALA A 201 1.19 18.54 15.52
C ALA A 201 2.36 19.53 15.47
N GLY A 202 2.08 20.84 15.39
CA GLY A 202 3.08 21.89 15.34
C GLY A 202 3.55 22.40 16.71
N MET A 203 2.89 22.04 17.82
CA MET A 203 3.16 22.62 19.14
C MET A 203 4.60 22.41 19.65
N PRO A 204 5.21 21.20 19.58
CA PRO A 204 6.55 20.98 20.14
C PRO A 204 7.60 21.91 19.52
N LYS A 205 7.53 22.08 18.19
CA LYS A 205 8.44 22.98 17.48
C LYS A 205 8.24 24.44 17.89
N LYS A 206 6.99 24.87 18.08
CA LYS A 206 6.68 26.24 18.54
C LYS A 206 7.22 26.49 19.95
N LEU A 207 7.01 25.54 20.87
CA LEU A 207 7.50 25.64 22.25
C LEU A 207 9.03 25.69 22.30
N LEU A 208 9.72 24.87 21.51
CA LEU A 208 11.19 24.89 21.41
C LEU A 208 11.73 26.22 20.83
N GLN A 209 11.00 26.85 19.90
CA GLN A 209 11.38 28.16 19.38
C GLN A 209 11.19 29.27 20.42
N GLN A 210 10.10 29.21 21.18
CA GLN A 210 9.81 30.15 22.26
C GLN A 210 10.83 30.06 23.40
N SER A 211 11.23 28.85 23.80
CA SER A 211 12.26 28.69 24.85
C SER A 211 13.60 29.30 24.43
N LYS A 212 14.03 29.07 23.18
CA LYS A 212 15.27 29.65 22.63
C LYS A 212 15.22 31.18 22.55
N SER A 213 14.07 31.76 22.22
CA SER A 213 13.92 33.23 22.20
C SER A 213 14.00 33.85 23.60
N LEU A 214 13.56 33.14 24.63
CA LEU A 214 13.62 33.59 26.02
C LEU A 214 15.05 33.47 26.59
N GLU A 215 15.78 32.40 26.26
CA GLU A 215 17.18 32.23 26.65
C GLU A 215 18.10 33.33 26.07
N GLY A 216 17.83 33.80 24.85
CA GLY A 216 18.56 34.91 24.23
C GLY A 216 18.19 36.32 24.74
N GLN A 217 17.25 36.42 25.68
CA GLN A 217 16.79 37.67 26.30
C GLN A 217 17.16 37.77 27.78
N LEU A 218 17.92 36.81 28.32
CA LEU A 218 18.49 36.92 29.67
C LEU A 218 19.61 37.99 29.65
N PRO A 219 19.62 38.93 30.61
CA PRO A 219 20.61 39.99 30.69
C PRO A 219 22.04 39.49 30.95
#